data_AF-A0A1Y0F9H4-F1
#
_entry.id   AF-A0A1Y0F9H4-F1
#
_cell.length_a   1.000
_cell.length_b   1.000
_cell.length_c   1.000
_cell.angle_alpha   90.00
_cell.angle_beta   90.00
_cell.angle_gamma   90.00
#
_symmetry.space_group_name_H-M   'P 1'
#
loop_
_entity.id
_entity.type
_entity.pdbx_description
1 polymer ?
#
loop_
_entity_poly.entity_id
_entity_poly.type
_entity_poly.pdbx_seq_one_letter_code
_entity_poly.pdbx_strand_id
1 'polypeptide(L)'
;MHGYWYNCFDNMMNFGYGNSWWFMIYDGLKLLVIIGAVIFIAKMLMNRSNNDHASNSNRAINILKERYARGEISEEEYRDQLNKLRE
;
A
#
# COMPACT_ATOMS: atom_id res chain seq x y z
N MET A 1 61.24 8.07 -16.42
CA MET A 1 60.36 8.57 -15.33
C MET A 1 58.94 8.85 -15.84
N HIS A 2 58.27 7.91 -16.52
CA HIS A 2 56.95 8.10 -17.13
C HIS A 2 56.05 6.88 -16.82
N GLY A 3 55.77 6.65 -15.53
CA GLY A 3 54.92 5.53 -15.09
C GLY A 3 53.89 5.91 -14.03
N TYR A 4 54.00 7.09 -13.42
CA TYR A 4 53.17 7.46 -12.26
C TYR A 4 51.79 8.03 -12.63
N TRP A 5 51.60 8.49 -13.87
CA TRP A 5 50.34 9.07 -14.33
C TRP A 5 49.27 8.04 -14.69
N TYR A 6 49.66 6.86 -15.17
CA TYR A 6 48.71 5.77 -15.48
C TYR A 6 48.16 5.09 -14.23
N ASN A 7 48.96 5.02 -13.16
CA ASN A 7 48.57 4.37 -11.91
C ASN A 7 47.49 5.14 -11.13
N CYS A 8 47.40 6.47 -11.28
CA CYS A 8 46.36 7.25 -10.59
C CYS A 8 44.97 7.06 -11.21
N PHE A 9 44.89 6.86 -12.53
CA PHE A 9 43.62 6.61 -13.21
C PHE A 9 43.12 5.17 -12.99
N ASP A 10 44.05 4.22 -12.97
CA ASP A 10 43.76 2.80 -12.70
C ASP A 10 43.24 2.57 -11.27
N ASN A 11 43.83 3.24 -10.28
CA ASN A 11 43.37 3.15 -8.89
C ASN A 11 41.97 3.75 -8.68
N MET A 12 41.58 4.80 -9.43
CA MET A 12 40.21 5.34 -9.37
C MET A 12 39.17 4.41 -10.02
N MET A 13 39.56 3.62 -11.02
CA MET A 13 38.68 2.61 -11.63
C MET A 13 38.61 1.31 -10.79
N ASN A 14 39.60 1.04 -9.94
CA ASN A 14 39.65 -0.16 -9.10
C ASN A 14 38.89 -0.02 -7.76
N PHE A 15 38.54 1.20 -7.33
CA PHE A 15 37.74 1.43 -6.11
C PHE A 15 36.34 0.78 -6.14
N GLY A 16 35.87 0.28 -7.29
CA GLY A 16 34.62 -0.48 -7.45
C GLY A 16 34.79 -2.00 -7.58
N TYR A 17 36.01 -2.53 -7.69
CA TYR A 17 36.25 -3.93 -8.05
C TYR A 17 36.48 -4.88 -6.85
N GLY A 18 36.90 -4.36 -5.69
CA GLY A 18 37.17 -5.20 -4.51
C GLY A 18 35.94 -5.65 -3.70
N ASN A 19 34.86 -4.87 -3.73
CA ASN A 19 33.62 -5.14 -2.98
C ASN A 19 32.42 -5.46 -3.89
N SER A 20 32.67 -5.72 -5.17
CA SER A 20 31.66 -5.78 -6.23
C SER A 20 30.55 -6.81 -5.96
N TRP A 21 30.86 -7.94 -5.31
CA TRP A 21 29.86 -8.96 -4.97
C TRP A 21 28.92 -8.52 -3.84
N TRP A 22 29.45 -7.91 -2.78
CA TRP A 22 28.63 -7.39 -1.67
C TRP A 22 27.71 -6.26 -2.13
N PHE A 23 28.18 -5.39 -3.02
CA PHE A 23 27.37 -4.33 -3.62
C PHE A 23 26.27 -4.91 -4.53
N MET A 24 26.53 -5.95 -5.32
CA MET A 24 25.50 -6.63 -6.12
C MET A 24 24.37 -7.21 -5.27
N ILE A 25 24.70 -7.88 -4.16
CA ILE A 25 23.70 -8.45 -3.25
C ILE A 25 22.90 -7.34 -2.57
N TYR A 26 23.57 -6.29 -2.12
CA TYR A 26 22.94 -5.14 -1.48
C TYR A 26 21.95 -4.45 -2.41
N ASP A 27 22.33 -4.20 -3.66
CA ASP A 27 21.47 -3.51 -4.63
C ASP A 27 20.27 -4.38 -5.04
N GLY A 28 20.46 -5.69 -5.18
CA GLY A 28 19.36 -6.64 -5.42
C GLY A 28 18.39 -6.75 -4.24
N LEU A 29 18.91 -6.77 -3.00
CA LEU A 29 18.08 -6.81 -1.79
C LEU A 29 17.26 -5.52 -1.64
N LYS A 30 17.84 -4.38 -2.00
CA LYS A 30 17.17 -3.07 -1.94
C LYS A 30 15.90 -3.04 -2.79
N LEU A 31 15.94 -3.59 -4.00
CA LEU A 31 14.75 -3.72 -4.87
C LEU A 31 13.67 -4.60 -4.24
N LEU A 32 14.04 -5.74 -3.66
CA LEU A 32 13.09 -6.63 -2.96
C LEU A 32 12.43 -5.94 -1.76
N VAL A 33 13.20 -5.17 -0.99
CA VAL A 33 12.67 -4.40 0.16
C VAL A 33 11.70 -3.33 -0.31
N ILE A 34 12.00 -2.61 -1.39
CA ILE A 34 11.10 -1.59 -1.95
C ILE A 34 9.78 -2.23 -2.41
N ILE A 35 9.84 -3.33 -3.16
CA ILE A 35 8.64 -4.04 -3.62
C ILE A 35 7.82 -4.55 -2.43
N GLY A 36 8.47 -5.15 -1.43
CA GLY A 36 7.82 -5.62 -0.20
C GLY A 36 7.15 -4.49 0.58
N ALA A 37 7.83 -3.34 0.71
CA ALA A 37 7.28 -2.16 1.37
C ALA A 37 6.05 -1.60 0.64
N VAL A 38 6.08 -1.52 -0.69
CA VAL A 38 4.94 -1.08 -1.51
C VAL A 38 3.75 -2.01 -1.30
N ILE A 39 3.96 -3.33 -1.37
CA ILE A 39 2.88 -4.33 -1.16
C ILE A 39 2.34 -4.24 0.28
N PHE A 40 3.21 -4.07 1.27
CA PHE A 40 2.81 -3.94 2.67
C PHE A 40 1.94 -2.70 2.90
N ILE A 41 2.36 -1.54 2.37
CA ILE A 41 1.61 -0.29 2.44
C ILE A 41 0.28 -0.43 1.68
N ALA A 42 0.29 -0.99 0.47
CA ALA A 42 -0.93 -1.23 -0.31
C ALA A 42 -1.92 -2.14 0.43
N LYS A 43 -1.44 -3.24 1.03
CA LYS A 43 -2.26 -4.12 1.86
C LYS A 43 -2.79 -3.40 3.09
N MET A 44 -1.97 -2.61 3.78
CA MET A 44 -2.39 -1.85 4.96
C MET A 44 -3.48 -0.82 4.63
N LEU A 45 -3.35 -0.13 3.49
CA LEU A 45 -4.34 0.83 3.00
C LEU A 45 -5.63 0.13 2.54
N MET A 46 -5.53 -0.97 1.80
CA MET A 46 -6.71 -1.77 1.40
C MET A 46 -7.43 -2.39 2.61
N ASN A 47 -6.69 -2.83 3.64
CA ASN A 47 -7.30 -3.39 4.84
C ASN A 47 -7.99 -2.32 5.70
N ARG A 48 -7.61 -1.04 5.58
CA ARG A 48 -8.38 0.09 6.12
C ARG A 48 -9.61 0.39 5.27
N SER A 49 -9.48 0.39 3.94
CA SER A 49 -10.60 0.65 3.02
C SER A 49 -11.73 -0.38 3.10
N ASN A 50 -11.40 -1.66 3.32
CA ASN A 50 -12.43 -2.70 3.53
C ASN A 50 -13.18 -2.53 4.85
N ASN A 51 -12.55 -1.93 5.87
CA ASN A 51 -13.23 -1.57 7.11
C ASN A 51 -14.08 -0.30 6.95
N ASP A 52 -13.71 0.64 6.08
CA ASP A 52 -14.49 1.86 5.84
C ASP A 52 -15.73 1.63 4.98
N HIS A 53 -15.71 0.72 4.01
CA HIS A 53 -16.92 0.35 3.26
C HIS A 53 -17.91 -0.45 4.12
N ALA A 54 -17.43 -1.40 4.93
CA ALA A 54 -18.26 -2.13 5.88
C ALA A 54 -18.80 -1.21 7.01
N SER A 55 -17.97 -0.26 7.49
CA SER A 55 -18.35 0.76 8.47
C SER A 55 -19.44 1.70 7.95
N ASN A 56 -19.30 2.20 6.71
CA ASN A 56 -20.30 3.09 6.11
C ASN A 56 -21.63 2.39 5.82
N SER A 57 -21.60 1.14 5.33
CA SER A 57 -22.82 0.34 5.13
C SER A 57 -23.56 0.11 6.45
N ASN A 58 -22.86 -0.27 7.51
CA ASN A 58 -23.44 -0.42 8.85
C ASN A 58 -24.00 0.90 9.40
N ARG A 59 -23.35 2.03 9.12
CA ARG A 59 -23.83 3.36 9.53
C ARG A 59 -25.12 3.74 8.80
N ALA A 60 -25.19 3.51 7.49
CA ALA A 60 -26.39 3.77 6.68
C ALA A 60 -27.57 2.91 7.15
N ILE A 61 -27.35 1.62 7.40
CA ILE A 61 -28.37 0.70 7.92
C ILE A 61 -28.86 1.14 9.31
N ASN A 62 -27.96 1.57 10.20
CA ASN A 62 -28.35 2.06 11.52
C ASN A 62 -29.22 3.33 11.44
N ILE A 63 -28.90 4.26 10.53
CA ILE A 63 -29.70 5.47 10.30
C ILE A 63 -31.10 5.12 9.79
N LEU A 64 -31.22 4.19 8.84
CA LEU A 64 -32.52 3.71 8.37
C LEU A 64 -33.33 3.10 9.51
N LYS A 65 -32.72 2.23 10.32
CA LYS A 65 -33.38 1.53 11.41
C LYS A 65 -33.90 2.49 12.48
N GLU A 66 -33.14 3.55 12.78
CA GLU A 66 -33.54 4.58 13.73
C GLU A 66 -34.76 5.37 13.22
N ARG A 67 -34.80 5.73 11.94
CA ARG A 67 -35.93 6.45 11.33
C ARG A 67 -37.18 5.58 11.21
N TYR A 68 -37.03 4.29 10.94
CA TYR A 68 -38.12 3.33 10.98
C TYR A 68 -38.70 3.19 12.40
N ALA A 69 -37.84 3.11 13.43
CA ALA A 69 -38.28 3.06 14.83
C ALA A 69 -38.98 4.35 15.28
N ARG A 70 -38.60 5.50 14.70
CA ARG A 70 -39.29 6.79 14.90
C ARG A 70 -40.61 6.89 14.14
N GLY A 71 -40.91 5.95 13.23
CA GLY A 71 -42.09 5.98 12.37
C GLY A 71 -42.03 7.04 11.26
N GLU A 72 -40.84 7.60 10.98
CA GLU A 72 -40.64 8.63 9.96
C GLU A 72 -40.64 8.05 8.53
N ILE A 73 -40.52 6.73 8.39
CA ILE A 73 -40.52 6.00 7.12
C ILE A 73 -41.35 4.73 7.25
N SER A 74 -42.02 4.37 6.15
CA SER A 74 -42.84 3.16 6.07
C SER A 74 -41.97 1.89 5.96
N GLU A 75 -42.53 0.73 6.32
CA GLU A 75 -41.86 -0.57 6.18
C GLU A 75 -41.46 -0.84 4.71
N GLU A 76 -42.27 -0.37 3.77
CA GLU A 76 -42.05 -0.55 2.34
C GLU A 76 -40.84 0.27 1.85
N GLU A 77 -40.73 1.54 2.25
CA GLU A 77 -39.54 2.37 1.97
C GLU A 77 -38.27 1.85 2.63
N TYR A 78 -38.37 1.36 3.87
CA TYR A 78 -37.25 0.76 4.57
C TYR A 78 -36.68 -0.44 3.80
N ARG A 79 -37.56 -1.32 3.30
CA ARG A 79 -37.18 -2.53 2.57
C ARG A 79 -36.57 -2.21 1.21
N ASP A 80 -37.08 -1.19 0.52
CA ASP A 80 -36.59 -0.75 -0.78
C ASP A 80 -35.19 -0.13 -0.70
N GLN A 81 -34.95 0.69 0.33
CA GLN A 81 -33.62 1.25 0.58
C GLN A 81 -32.62 0.21 1.08
N LEU A 82 -33.06 -0.77 1.88
CA LEU A 82 -32.19 -1.87 2.33
C LEU A 82 -31.71 -2.75 1.16
N ASN A 83 -32.57 -2.99 0.16
CA ASN A 83 -32.18 -3.71 -1.05
C ASN A 83 -31.17 -2.91 -1.88
N LYS A 84 -31.38 -1.60 -2.07
CA LYS A 84 -30.44 -0.71 -2.78
C LYS A 84 -29.06 -0.60 -2.12
N LEU A 85 -28.96 -0.77 -0.81
CA LEU A 85 -27.67 -0.76 -0.08
C LEU A 85 -26.94 -2.11 -0.11
N ARG A 86 -27.62 -3.18 -0.51
CA ARG A 86 -27.07 -4.55 -0.60
C ARG A 86 -26.67 -4.96 -2.02
N GLU A 87 -27.18 -4.25 -3.03
CA GLU A 87 -26.84 -4.37 -4.45
C GLU A 87 -25.55 -3.59 -4.77
#